data_AF-A0A520G251-F1
#
_entry.id   AF-A0A520G251-F1
#
_cell.length_a   1.000
_cell.length_b   1.000
_cell.length_c   1.000
_cell.angle_alpha   90.00
_cell.angle_beta   90.00
_cell.angle_gamma   90.00
#
_symmetry.space_group_name_H-M   'P 1'
#
loop_
_entity.id
_entity.type
_entity.pdbx_description
1 polymer ?
#
loop_
_entity_poly.entity_id
_entity_poly.type
_entity_poly.pdbx_seq_one_letter_code
_entity_poly.pdbx_strand_id
1 'polypeptide(L)'
;MSVNSASVGTPVVDYAAQALVVPTGAGSGVTLTMDGQRGELLEARGTLKVDAYGFFQVAGSFALTKSTETVTLADGDQVTVDMLTMGADGVDAFAGIDGGKPEAIGLKLDDVGFALALMREQLTASSPSVARQWSALQAHAGSAALVGVSGITAQASAVQVLLNRASADGQVVDFASSPIDVATGPGLGITFDMDGQDGATLSAVGEFAIDVKGFFQASGTLAIERRVETVYVADLASTVNIDESAEIEVDLLTLGGAGLDAFVGSGGGTAAALGVAIGNVEFGLALLAERNGTRSWSSLQASAGSVALVGIDGLTLAADSLAIAINTTAADGTVIDHAAAPLQVATGPDGAVLDLDLDGAAGALL
;
A
#
# COMPACT_ATOMS: atom_id res chain seq x y z
N MET A 1 -12.76 -25.31 -12.39
CA MET A 1 -13.94 -24.76 -11.70
C MET A 1 -14.36 -25.79 -10.67
N SER A 2 -14.56 -25.35 -9.44
CA SER A 2 -14.96 -26.20 -8.31
C SER A 2 -16.25 -25.62 -7.72
N VAL A 3 -17.19 -26.49 -7.35
CA VAL A 3 -18.45 -26.11 -6.71
C VAL A 3 -18.72 -27.07 -5.57
N ASN A 4 -18.92 -26.53 -4.36
CA ASN A 4 -19.40 -27.26 -3.20
C ASN A 4 -20.59 -26.48 -2.63
N SER A 5 -21.79 -27.05 -2.67
CA SER A 5 -23.02 -26.35 -2.30
C SER A 5 -23.93 -27.28 -1.52
N ALA A 6 -24.74 -26.73 -0.63
CA ALA A 6 -25.71 -27.48 0.15
C ALA A 6 -27.11 -26.85 0.04
N SER A 7 -28.14 -27.50 0.59
CA SER A 7 -29.42 -26.83 0.78
C SER A 7 -29.32 -25.83 1.93
N VAL A 8 -30.12 -24.76 1.91
CA VAL A 8 -30.11 -23.73 2.96
C VAL A 8 -30.24 -24.37 4.35
N GLY A 9 -29.29 -24.07 5.24
CA GLY A 9 -29.26 -24.59 6.61
C GLY A 9 -28.68 -26.01 6.75
N THR A 10 -28.05 -26.57 5.71
CA THR A 10 -27.35 -27.86 5.78
C THR A 10 -25.85 -27.69 5.54
N PRO A 11 -24.98 -28.47 6.21
CA PRO A 11 -23.54 -28.42 6.00
C PRO A 11 -23.16 -28.95 4.61
N VAL A 12 -22.11 -28.37 4.02
CA VAL A 12 -21.48 -28.89 2.80
C VAL A 12 -20.64 -30.15 3.09
N VAL A 13 -20.33 -30.92 2.04
CA VAL A 13 -19.45 -32.09 2.17
C VAL A 13 -18.01 -31.63 2.35
N ASP A 14 -17.31 -32.17 3.34
CA ASP A 14 -15.89 -31.93 3.55
C ASP A 14 -15.04 -32.92 2.74
N TYR A 15 -14.64 -32.52 1.54
CA TYR A 15 -13.77 -33.31 0.67
C TYR A 15 -12.28 -33.16 1.04
N ALA A 16 -11.91 -32.23 1.92
CA ALA A 16 -10.56 -32.14 2.47
C ALA A 16 -10.35 -33.22 3.55
N ALA A 17 -11.34 -33.46 4.40
CA ALA A 17 -11.32 -34.56 5.36
C ALA A 17 -11.40 -35.95 4.70
N GLN A 18 -12.20 -36.09 3.63
CA GLN A 18 -12.27 -37.32 2.85
C GLN A 18 -12.37 -37.05 1.34
N ALA A 19 -11.21 -37.13 0.68
CA ALA A 19 -11.12 -36.91 -0.75
C ALA A 19 -11.98 -37.91 -1.57
N LEU A 20 -12.75 -37.38 -2.51
CA LEU A 20 -13.51 -38.19 -3.47
C LEU A 20 -12.82 -38.13 -4.84
N VAL A 21 -12.38 -39.28 -5.34
CA VAL A 21 -11.86 -39.38 -6.71
C VAL A 21 -13.01 -39.69 -7.66
N VAL A 22 -13.29 -38.77 -8.57
CA VAL A 22 -14.26 -38.92 -9.66
C VAL A 22 -13.50 -39.36 -10.92
N PRO A 23 -13.66 -40.61 -11.39
CA PRO A 23 -12.99 -41.08 -12.60
C PRO A 23 -13.41 -40.24 -13.82
N THR A 24 -12.44 -39.82 -14.63
CA THR A 24 -12.67 -39.08 -15.89
C THR A 24 -12.29 -39.87 -17.14
N GLY A 25 -11.79 -41.09 -16.96
CA GLY A 25 -11.34 -41.97 -18.04
C GLY A 25 -10.48 -43.12 -17.53
N ALA A 26 -9.95 -43.94 -18.44
CA ALA A 26 -9.06 -45.04 -18.07
C ALA A 26 -7.74 -44.48 -17.51
N GLY A 27 -7.57 -44.58 -16.19
CA GLY A 27 -6.37 -44.11 -15.48
C GLY A 27 -6.36 -42.63 -15.11
N SER A 28 -7.45 -41.89 -15.36
CA SER A 28 -7.59 -40.48 -14.97
C SER A 28 -8.75 -40.28 -14.02
N GLY A 29 -8.58 -39.39 -13.04
CA GLY A 29 -9.63 -38.99 -12.12
C GLY A 29 -9.41 -37.57 -11.63
N VAL A 30 -10.50 -36.90 -11.28
CA VAL A 30 -10.49 -35.62 -10.59
C VAL A 30 -10.69 -35.90 -9.11
N THR A 31 -9.74 -35.48 -8.29
CA THR A 31 -9.87 -35.56 -6.83
C THR A 31 -10.57 -34.29 -6.35
N LEU A 32 -11.70 -34.46 -5.68
CA LEU A 32 -12.37 -33.41 -4.94
C LEU A 32 -11.64 -33.23 -3.61
N THR A 33 -11.21 -32.00 -3.30
CA THR A 33 -10.44 -31.64 -2.09
C THR A 33 -10.97 -30.38 -1.41
N MET A 34 -12.20 -29.97 -1.72
CA MET A 34 -12.81 -28.75 -1.19
C MET A 34 -13.06 -28.91 0.31
N ASP A 35 -12.56 -27.97 1.10
CA ASP A 35 -12.75 -27.91 2.55
C ASP A 35 -14.20 -27.55 2.90
N GLY A 36 -14.85 -28.38 3.70
CA GLY A 36 -16.22 -28.16 4.13
C GLY A 36 -16.36 -27.02 5.16
N GLN A 37 -15.28 -26.63 5.83
CA GLN A 37 -15.29 -25.51 6.80
C GLN A 37 -15.48 -24.15 6.11
N ARG A 38 -15.13 -24.04 4.83
CA ARG A 38 -15.30 -22.84 4.00
C ARG A 38 -16.72 -22.62 3.48
N GLY A 39 -17.67 -23.43 3.97
CA GLY A 39 -19.08 -23.36 3.59
C GLY A 39 -19.31 -23.59 2.10
N GLU A 40 -20.30 -22.88 1.53
CA GLU A 40 -20.57 -22.95 0.11
C GLU A 40 -19.42 -22.34 -0.69
N LEU A 41 -18.82 -23.13 -1.58
CA LEU A 41 -17.65 -22.75 -2.37
C LEU A 41 -18.00 -22.72 -3.85
N LEU A 42 -17.67 -21.61 -4.51
CA LEU A 42 -17.63 -21.48 -5.96
C LEU A 42 -16.26 -20.94 -6.35
N GLU A 43 -15.52 -21.68 -7.16
CA GLU A 43 -14.15 -21.30 -7.51
C GLU A 43 -13.86 -21.49 -9.00
N ALA A 44 -13.22 -20.49 -9.60
CA ALA A 44 -12.66 -20.55 -10.94
C ALA A 44 -11.19 -20.12 -10.90
N ARG A 45 -10.29 -20.96 -11.42
CA ARG A 45 -8.85 -20.66 -11.53
C ARG A 45 -8.39 -20.95 -12.95
N GLY A 46 -7.42 -20.19 -13.45
CA GLY A 46 -6.81 -20.44 -14.74
C GLY A 46 -5.73 -19.42 -15.07
N THR A 47 -5.02 -19.70 -16.17
CA THR A 47 -4.13 -18.72 -16.77
C THR A 47 -4.89 -17.94 -17.83
N LEU A 48 -4.72 -16.63 -17.84
CA LEU A 48 -5.33 -15.74 -18.80
C LEU A 48 -4.24 -15.06 -19.61
N LYS A 49 -4.45 -14.94 -20.92
CA LYS A 49 -3.70 -14.06 -21.79
C LYS A 49 -4.70 -13.20 -22.57
N VAL A 50 -4.63 -11.89 -22.38
CA VAL A 50 -5.43 -10.91 -23.12
C VAL A 50 -4.50 -10.06 -23.95
N ASP A 51 -4.88 -9.87 -25.22
CA ASP A 51 -4.29 -8.88 -26.11
C ASP A 51 -5.44 -8.06 -26.70
N ALA A 52 -5.53 -6.79 -26.27
CA ALA A 52 -6.48 -5.83 -26.76
C ALA A 52 -5.80 -4.91 -27.77
N TYR A 53 -5.84 -5.33 -29.04
CA TYR A 53 -5.37 -4.56 -30.20
C TYR A 53 -3.89 -4.13 -30.13
N GLY A 54 -3.04 -4.89 -29.43
CA GLY A 54 -1.64 -4.55 -29.19
C GLY A 54 -1.42 -3.37 -28.23
N PHE A 55 -2.48 -2.71 -27.79
CA PHE A 55 -2.40 -1.58 -26.86
C PHE A 55 -2.26 -2.04 -25.42
N PHE A 56 -3.15 -2.94 -24.98
CA PHE A 56 -3.14 -3.51 -23.64
C PHE A 56 -2.93 -5.02 -23.73
N GLN A 57 -1.89 -5.50 -23.06
CA GLN A 57 -1.56 -6.91 -22.97
C GLN A 57 -1.41 -7.29 -21.51
N VAL A 58 -1.98 -8.41 -21.12
CA VAL A 58 -1.82 -8.98 -19.79
C VAL A 58 -1.77 -10.49 -19.89
N ALA A 59 -0.83 -11.10 -19.18
CA ALA A 59 -0.69 -12.54 -19.08
C ALA A 59 -0.35 -12.93 -17.65
N GLY A 60 -1.03 -13.93 -17.10
CA GLY A 60 -0.75 -14.41 -15.75
C GLY A 60 -1.77 -15.42 -15.25
N SER A 61 -1.62 -15.82 -13.99
CA SER A 61 -2.60 -16.68 -13.31
C SER A 61 -3.64 -15.84 -12.61
N PHE A 62 -4.88 -16.30 -12.63
CA PHE A 62 -6.01 -15.65 -11.97
C PHE A 62 -6.87 -16.70 -11.25
N ALA A 63 -7.48 -16.27 -10.16
CA ALA A 63 -8.50 -17.02 -9.45
C ALA A 63 -9.61 -16.09 -8.96
N LEU A 64 -10.84 -16.60 -8.99
CA LEU A 64 -12.04 -15.98 -8.44
C LEU A 64 -12.72 -17.00 -7.54
N THR A 65 -12.95 -16.64 -6.29
CA THR A 65 -13.55 -17.52 -5.29
C THR A 65 -14.68 -16.81 -4.58
N LYS A 66 -15.83 -17.49 -4.45
CA LYS A 66 -16.88 -17.12 -3.52
C LYS A 66 -16.94 -18.19 -2.43
N SER A 67 -16.88 -17.77 -1.17
CA SER A 67 -17.00 -18.65 0.01
C SER A 67 -17.78 -18.00 1.14
N THR A 68 -18.06 -18.78 2.18
CA THR A 68 -18.52 -18.26 3.48
C THR A 68 -17.39 -18.49 4.49
N GLU A 69 -16.95 -17.43 5.16
CA GLU A 69 -15.87 -17.50 6.14
C GLU A 69 -16.30 -16.85 7.46
N THR A 70 -15.61 -17.16 8.55
CA THR A 70 -15.70 -16.39 9.80
C THR A 70 -14.45 -15.53 9.92
N VAL A 71 -14.62 -14.24 10.14
CA VAL A 71 -13.52 -13.28 10.27
C VAL A 71 -13.52 -12.66 11.66
N THR A 72 -12.33 -12.32 12.16
CA THR A 72 -12.13 -11.58 13.40
C THR A 72 -12.02 -10.08 13.08
N LEU A 73 -12.72 -9.25 13.82
CA LEU A 73 -12.64 -7.78 13.73
C LEU A 73 -11.58 -7.25 14.71
N ALA A 74 -11.15 -5.99 14.53
CA ALA A 74 -10.13 -5.35 15.38
C ALA A 74 -10.48 -5.30 16.88
N ASP A 75 -11.76 -5.34 17.24
CA ASP A 75 -12.23 -5.43 18.63
C ASP A 75 -12.26 -6.86 19.19
N GLY A 76 -11.90 -7.86 18.38
CA GLY A 76 -11.90 -9.27 18.71
C GLY A 76 -13.22 -10.00 18.45
N ASP A 77 -14.28 -9.30 18.02
CA ASP A 77 -15.54 -9.93 17.65
C ASP A 77 -15.37 -10.80 16.40
N GLN A 78 -16.08 -11.93 16.36
CA GLN A 78 -16.10 -12.81 15.20
C GLN A 78 -17.44 -12.74 14.48
N VAL A 79 -17.39 -12.59 13.16
CA VAL A 79 -18.58 -12.53 12.31
C VAL A 79 -18.45 -13.42 11.09
N THR A 80 -19.56 -14.07 10.72
CA THR A 80 -19.64 -14.82 9.47
C THR A 80 -19.91 -13.89 8.30
N VAL A 81 -19.16 -14.04 7.22
CA VAL A 81 -19.25 -13.20 6.02
C VAL A 81 -19.47 -14.02 4.76
N ASP A 82 -20.26 -13.48 3.84
CA ASP A 82 -20.18 -13.85 2.43
C ASP A 82 -18.95 -13.17 1.83
N MET A 83 -17.99 -13.96 1.35
CA MET A 83 -16.73 -13.46 0.80
C MET A 83 -16.64 -13.72 -0.70
N LEU A 84 -16.21 -12.70 -1.44
CA LEU A 84 -15.78 -12.79 -2.83
C LEU A 84 -14.32 -12.36 -2.91
N THR A 85 -13.44 -13.27 -3.31
CA THR A 85 -12.03 -12.99 -3.52
C THR A 85 -11.64 -13.10 -4.98
N MET A 86 -10.74 -12.22 -5.40
CA MET A 86 -10.08 -12.26 -6.70
C MET A 86 -8.58 -12.15 -6.46
N GLY A 87 -7.82 -13.11 -7.00
CA GLY A 87 -6.37 -13.07 -6.92
C GLY A 87 -5.73 -13.25 -8.28
N ALA A 88 -4.52 -12.72 -8.41
CA ALA A 88 -3.65 -12.95 -9.55
C ALA A 88 -2.19 -13.05 -9.11
N ASP A 89 -1.40 -13.80 -9.86
CA ASP A 89 0.01 -14.03 -9.58
C ASP A 89 0.81 -14.23 -10.87
N GLY A 90 2.08 -13.79 -10.85
CA GLY A 90 2.97 -13.82 -12.00
C GLY A 90 2.36 -13.09 -13.21
N VAL A 91 1.70 -11.96 -12.95
CA VAL A 91 1.05 -11.17 -14.00
C VAL A 91 2.05 -10.22 -14.63
N ASP A 92 2.29 -10.39 -15.92
CA ASP A 92 2.99 -9.41 -16.74
C ASP A 92 1.96 -8.58 -17.51
N ALA A 93 2.13 -7.26 -17.52
CA ALA A 93 1.25 -6.36 -18.24
C ALA A 93 2.01 -5.31 -19.05
N PHE A 94 1.42 -4.89 -20.16
CA PHE A 94 1.90 -3.80 -20.98
C PHE A 94 0.73 -2.92 -21.42
N ALA A 95 0.92 -1.61 -21.35
CA ALA A 95 0.01 -0.62 -21.90
C ALA A 95 0.78 0.40 -22.74
N GLY A 96 0.53 0.48 -24.04
CA GLY A 96 1.26 1.39 -24.93
C GLY A 96 1.10 1.13 -26.42
N ILE A 97 2.06 1.61 -27.20
CA ILE A 97 2.10 1.47 -28.66
C ILE A 97 2.99 0.27 -29.00
N ASP A 98 2.55 -0.52 -29.98
CA ASP A 98 3.32 -1.64 -30.54
C ASP A 98 3.76 -2.67 -29.49
N GLY A 99 2.91 -2.93 -28.50
CA GLY A 99 3.21 -3.89 -27.44
C GLY A 99 3.58 -5.27 -27.98
N GLY A 100 4.56 -5.91 -27.34
CA GLY A 100 5.08 -7.21 -27.77
C GLY A 100 6.05 -7.14 -28.96
N LYS A 101 6.36 -5.93 -29.47
CA LYS A 101 7.41 -5.71 -30.48
C LYS A 101 8.65 -5.07 -29.85
N PRO A 102 9.84 -5.16 -30.49
CA PRO A 102 11.06 -4.51 -30.00
C PRO A 102 10.93 -2.98 -29.88
N GLU A 103 10.09 -2.38 -30.71
CA GLU A 103 9.88 -0.93 -30.79
C GLU A 103 8.77 -0.44 -29.83
N ALA A 104 8.34 -1.27 -28.88
CA ALA A 104 7.22 -0.96 -27.99
C ALA A 104 7.52 0.28 -27.13
N ILE A 105 6.55 1.20 -27.08
CA ILE A 105 6.62 2.40 -26.24
C ILE A 105 5.44 2.38 -25.28
N GLY A 106 5.70 2.35 -23.98
CA GLY A 106 4.62 2.26 -23.01
C GLY A 106 5.07 1.98 -21.59
N LEU A 107 4.10 1.61 -20.75
CA LEU A 107 4.33 1.15 -19.39
C LEU A 107 4.29 -0.37 -19.37
N LYS A 108 5.33 -0.96 -18.78
CA LYS A 108 5.45 -2.40 -18.56
C LYS A 108 5.42 -2.67 -17.07
N LEU A 109 4.67 -3.67 -16.66
CA LEU A 109 4.66 -4.25 -15.32
C LEU A 109 5.12 -5.69 -15.45
N ASP A 110 6.01 -6.11 -14.57
CA ASP A 110 6.49 -7.49 -14.49
C ASP A 110 6.28 -8.02 -13.08
N ASP A 111 5.93 -9.30 -13.00
CA ASP A 111 5.75 -10.03 -11.74
C ASP A 111 4.76 -9.34 -10.78
N VAL A 112 3.57 -9.04 -11.30
CA VAL A 112 2.48 -8.49 -10.50
C VAL A 112 1.70 -9.62 -9.83
N GLY A 113 1.53 -9.51 -8.52
CA GLY A 113 0.62 -10.33 -7.75
C GLY A 113 -0.37 -9.45 -7.01
N PHE A 114 -1.63 -9.88 -6.90
CA PHE A 114 -2.60 -9.24 -6.02
C PHE A 114 -3.62 -10.21 -5.47
N ALA A 115 -4.17 -9.88 -4.31
CA ALA A 115 -5.32 -10.51 -3.71
C ALA A 115 -6.30 -9.41 -3.27
N LEU A 116 -7.55 -9.51 -3.71
CA LEU A 116 -8.66 -8.65 -3.35
C LEU A 116 -9.71 -9.50 -2.63
N ALA A 117 -10.22 -9.04 -1.50
CA ALA A 117 -11.43 -9.58 -0.87
C ALA A 117 -12.50 -8.51 -0.73
N LEU A 118 -13.73 -8.90 -1.03
CA LEU A 118 -14.95 -8.17 -0.74
C LEU A 118 -15.78 -9.01 0.21
N MET A 119 -16.11 -8.48 1.38
CA MET A 119 -16.78 -9.21 2.44
C MET A 119 -18.08 -8.51 2.82
N ARG A 120 -19.13 -9.29 3.08
CA ARG A 120 -20.41 -8.81 3.58
C ARG A 120 -20.86 -9.66 4.75
N GLU A 121 -21.17 -9.02 5.87
CA GLU A 121 -21.68 -9.70 7.07
C GLU A 121 -22.99 -10.46 6.79
N GLN A 122 -23.06 -11.71 7.24
CA GLN A 122 -24.30 -12.46 7.32
C GLN A 122 -25.07 -12.06 8.57
N LEU A 123 -26.27 -11.53 8.39
CA LEU A 123 -27.09 -11.06 9.50
C LEU A 123 -27.72 -12.23 10.26
N THR A 124 -27.50 -12.24 11.57
CA THR A 124 -28.13 -13.14 12.55
C THR A 124 -29.08 -12.34 13.46
N ALA A 125 -29.78 -13.01 14.38
CA ALA A 125 -30.66 -12.34 15.34
C ALA A 125 -29.92 -11.38 16.30
N SER A 126 -28.61 -11.55 16.46
CA SER A 126 -27.72 -10.69 17.25
C SER A 126 -26.94 -9.67 16.42
N SER A 127 -27.06 -9.69 15.09
CA SER A 127 -26.35 -8.76 14.20
C SER A 127 -27.01 -7.37 14.17
N PRO A 128 -26.26 -6.33 13.76
CA PRO A 128 -26.83 -5.02 13.46
C PRO A 128 -27.93 -5.09 12.37
N SER A 129 -28.76 -4.06 12.28
CA SER A 129 -29.88 -4.02 11.33
C SER A 129 -29.44 -3.90 9.86
N VAL A 130 -28.19 -3.48 9.62
CA VAL A 130 -27.58 -3.35 8.29
C VAL A 130 -26.29 -4.15 8.29
N ALA A 131 -26.11 -5.00 7.28
CA ALA A 131 -24.90 -5.80 7.12
C ALA A 131 -23.69 -4.89 6.88
N ARG A 132 -22.64 -5.08 7.67
CA ARG A 132 -21.35 -4.43 7.45
C ARG A 132 -20.68 -4.99 6.20
N GLN A 133 -19.82 -4.17 5.61
CA GLN A 133 -19.10 -4.48 4.39
C GLN A 133 -17.65 -4.05 4.55
N TRP A 134 -16.75 -4.94 4.16
CA TRP A 134 -15.31 -4.70 4.21
C TRP A 134 -14.69 -5.00 2.85
N SER A 135 -13.55 -4.38 2.59
CA SER A 135 -12.73 -4.68 1.42
C SER A 135 -11.26 -4.62 1.79
N ALA A 136 -10.50 -5.61 1.33
CA ALA A 136 -9.06 -5.68 1.55
C ALA A 136 -8.33 -5.95 0.23
N LEU A 137 -7.17 -5.34 0.03
CA LEU A 137 -6.28 -5.56 -1.12
C LEU A 137 -4.84 -5.66 -0.62
N GLN A 138 -4.14 -6.68 -1.06
CA GLN A 138 -2.68 -6.81 -0.93
C GLN A 138 -2.13 -7.07 -2.31
N ALA A 139 -1.22 -6.22 -2.77
CA ALA A 139 -0.64 -6.33 -4.10
C ALA A 139 0.85 -6.03 -4.06
N HIS A 140 1.57 -6.62 -5.00
CA HIS A 140 2.96 -6.32 -5.25
C HIS A 140 3.25 -6.28 -6.75
N ALA A 141 4.33 -5.60 -7.12
CA ALA A 141 4.92 -5.70 -8.44
C ALA A 141 6.44 -5.78 -8.32
N GLY A 142 7.05 -6.78 -8.97
CA GLY A 142 8.49 -6.90 -9.06
C GLY A 142 9.10 -5.67 -9.73
N SER A 143 8.49 -5.21 -10.83
CA SER A 143 8.86 -3.91 -11.42
C SER A 143 7.74 -3.24 -12.23
N ALA A 144 7.86 -1.92 -12.34
CA ALA A 144 7.12 -1.08 -13.28
C ALA A 144 8.10 -0.21 -14.06
N ALA A 145 8.01 -0.14 -15.38
CA ALA A 145 8.96 0.63 -16.18
C ALA A 145 8.34 1.31 -17.40
N LEU A 146 8.82 2.51 -17.70
CA LEU A 146 8.68 3.14 -19.01
C LEU A 146 9.66 2.48 -20.00
N VAL A 147 9.13 1.93 -21.08
CA VAL A 147 9.92 1.29 -22.15
C VAL A 147 9.83 2.07 -23.46
N GLY A 148 10.86 1.94 -24.30
CA GLY A 148 10.89 2.47 -25.66
C GLY A 148 11.16 3.97 -25.79
N VAL A 149 11.39 4.70 -24.68
CA VAL A 149 11.67 6.14 -24.72
C VAL A 149 13.17 6.40 -24.60
N SER A 150 13.82 6.73 -25.72
CA SER A 150 15.27 6.98 -25.73
C SER A 150 15.65 8.19 -24.88
N GLY A 151 16.59 7.97 -23.95
CA GLY A 151 17.08 8.99 -23.04
C GLY A 151 16.13 9.35 -21.91
N ILE A 152 15.06 8.58 -21.68
CA ILE A 152 14.24 8.70 -20.47
C ILE A 152 14.10 7.31 -19.86
N THR A 153 14.56 7.17 -18.63
CA THR A 153 14.30 6.01 -17.78
C THR A 153 13.36 6.44 -16.68
N ALA A 154 12.30 5.67 -16.46
CA ALA A 154 11.45 5.79 -15.29
C ALA A 154 11.06 4.37 -14.89
N GLN A 155 11.46 3.97 -13.69
CA GLN A 155 11.22 2.62 -13.18
C GLN A 155 10.89 2.66 -11.70
N ALA A 156 10.12 1.65 -11.28
CA ALA A 156 9.88 1.33 -9.89
C ALA A 156 10.11 -0.17 -9.66
N SER A 157 10.55 -0.53 -8.47
CA SER A 157 10.80 -1.92 -8.03
C SER A 157 10.28 -2.14 -6.63
N ALA A 158 10.08 -3.42 -6.28
CA ALA A 158 9.63 -3.84 -4.96
C ALA A 158 8.38 -3.09 -4.50
N VAL A 159 7.45 -2.86 -5.43
CA VAL A 159 6.21 -2.12 -5.13
C VAL A 159 5.32 -3.01 -4.29
N GLN A 160 4.82 -2.49 -3.18
CA GLN A 160 3.82 -3.13 -2.34
C GLN A 160 2.66 -2.16 -2.12
N VAL A 161 1.44 -2.69 -2.11
CA VAL A 161 0.21 -1.94 -1.84
C VAL A 161 -0.63 -2.72 -0.86
N LEU A 162 -1.04 -2.08 0.23
CA LEU A 162 -1.94 -2.63 1.22
C LEU A 162 -3.18 -1.74 1.34
N LEU A 163 -4.33 -2.36 1.48
CA LEU A 163 -5.59 -1.71 1.77
C LEU A 163 -6.36 -2.60 2.74
N ASN A 164 -6.71 -2.07 3.89
CA ASN A 164 -7.69 -2.64 4.79
C ASN A 164 -8.75 -1.59 5.08
N ARG A 165 -9.93 -1.73 4.46
CA ARG A 165 -10.98 -0.70 4.56
C ARG A 165 -12.00 -1.06 5.63
N ALA A 166 -12.22 -0.13 6.55
CA ALA A 166 -13.25 -0.23 7.57
C ALA A 166 -14.67 -0.31 6.98
N SER A 167 -15.55 -0.99 7.72
CA SER A 167 -16.99 -0.89 7.55
C SER A 167 -17.51 0.49 7.97
N ALA A 168 -18.80 0.73 7.71
CA ALA A 168 -19.43 2.03 7.95
C ALA A 168 -19.41 2.49 9.43
N ASP A 169 -19.23 1.56 10.36
CA ASP A 169 -19.11 1.78 11.80
C ASP A 169 -17.65 1.91 12.28
N GLY A 170 -16.67 1.92 11.37
CA GLY A 170 -15.25 2.11 11.68
C GLY A 170 -14.47 0.82 11.98
N GLN A 171 -15.13 -0.34 12.06
CA GLN A 171 -14.46 -1.62 12.30
C GLN A 171 -13.70 -2.13 11.08
N VAL A 172 -12.49 -2.65 11.29
CA VAL A 172 -11.71 -3.36 10.26
C VAL A 172 -11.61 -4.84 10.57
N VAL A 173 -11.34 -5.64 9.53
CA VAL A 173 -11.01 -7.06 9.71
C VAL A 173 -9.54 -7.15 10.13
N ASP A 174 -9.26 -7.96 11.14
CA ASP A 174 -7.92 -8.23 11.62
C ASP A 174 -7.38 -9.50 10.94
N PHE A 175 -6.60 -9.30 9.89
CA PHE A 175 -6.01 -10.40 9.13
C PHE A 175 -4.75 -10.95 9.81
N ALA A 176 -4.13 -10.22 10.74
CA ALA A 176 -3.02 -10.74 11.53
C ALA A 176 -3.51 -11.81 12.53
N SER A 177 -4.66 -11.61 13.17
CA SER A 177 -5.24 -12.61 14.09
C SER A 177 -5.99 -13.74 13.38
N SER A 178 -6.56 -13.48 12.20
CA SER A 178 -7.22 -14.49 11.38
C SER A 178 -6.81 -14.38 9.90
N PRO A 179 -5.61 -14.89 9.53
CA PRO A 179 -5.11 -14.80 8.16
C PRO A 179 -6.05 -15.47 7.14
N ILE A 180 -6.17 -14.85 5.97
CA ILE A 180 -6.96 -15.39 4.86
C ILE A 180 -6.06 -15.63 3.65
N ASP A 181 -6.00 -16.89 3.21
CA ASP A 181 -5.33 -17.26 1.97
C ASP A 181 -6.24 -17.03 0.76
N VAL A 182 -5.91 -16.02 -0.03
CA VAL A 182 -6.58 -15.74 -1.29
C VAL A 182 -5.88 -16.49 -2.41
N ALA A 183 -6.60 -17.41 -3.06
CA ALA A 183 -6.10 -18.08 -4.24
C ALA A 183 -5.78 -17.05 -5.35
N THR A 184 -4.62 -17.21 -5.98
CA THR A 184 -4.17 -16.37 -7.12
C THR A 184 -3.98 -17.16 -8.41
N GLY A 185 -4.02 -18.50 -8.31
CA GLY A 185 -3.85 -19.41 -9.44
C GLY A 185 -3.88 -20.87 -9.04
N PRO A 186 -3.59 -21.80 -9.97
CA PRO A 186 -3.44 -23.22 -9.66
C PRO A 186 -2.29 -23.45 -8.66
N GLY A 187 -2.62 -23.75 -7.40
CA GLY A 187 -1.62 -24.03 -6.36
C GLY A 187 -0.90 -22.79 -5.78
N LEU A 188 -1.38 -21.58 -6.09
CA LEU A 188 -0.79 -20.32 -5.65
C LEU A 188 -1.79 -19.52 -4.79
N GLY A 189 -1.28 -18.68 -3.90
CA GLY A 189 -2.08 -17.77 -3.09
C GLY A 189 -1.26 -16.66 -2.44
N ILE A 190 -1.96 -15.61 -2.02
CA ILE A 190 -1.44 -14.52 -1.19
C ILE A 190 -2.23 -14.55 0.11
N THR A 191 -1.51 -14.54 1.23
CA THR A 191 -2.10 -14.48 2.57
C THR A 191 -2.28 -13.02 2.96
N PHE A 192 -3.48 -12.64 3.36
CA PHE A 192 -3.67 -11.38 4.09
C PHE A 192 -3.21 -11.53 5.52
N ASP A 193 -2.42 -10.57 5.99
CA ASP A 193 -1.80 -10.54 7.32
C ASP A 193 -1.80 -9.13 7.96
N MET A 194 -2.53 -8.17 7.37
CA MET A 194 -2.68 -6.80 7.89
C MET A 194 -3.28 -6.80 9.30
N ASP A 195 -2.64 -6.09 10.23
CA ASP A 195 -3.08 -5.96 11.62
C ASP A 195 -4.34 -5.07 11.71
N GLY A 196 -5.37 -5.56 12.40
CA GLY A 196 -6.58 -4.77 12.65
C GLY A 196 -6.35 -3.58 13.58
N GLN A 197 -5.30 -3.61 14.42
CA GLN A 197 -4.97 -2.50 15.33
C GLN A 197 -4.44 -1.26 14.61
N ASP A 198 -3.92 -1.41 13.38
CA ASP A 198 -3.56 -0.28 12.51
C ASP A 198 -4.79 0.49 12.00
N GLY A 199 -5.99 -0.05 12.23
CA GLY A 199 -7.23 0.53 11.77
C GLY A 199 -7.37 0.49 10.25
N ALA A 200 -8.08 1.48 9.70
CA ALA A 200 -8.31 1.55 8.27
C ALA A 200 -7.09 2.13 7.54
N THR A 201 -6.39 1.29 6.79
CA THR A 201 -5.11 1.65 6.15
C THR A 201 -5.20 1.55 4.64
N LEU A 202 -4.57 2.50 3.95
CA LEU A 202 -4.18 2.41 2.55
C LEU A 202 -2.71 2.83 2.46
N SER A 203 -1.82 1.91 2.10
CA SER A 203 -0.41 2.21 1.93
C SER A 203 0.12 1.72 0.60
N ALA A 204 1.11 2.42 0.07
CA ALA A 204 1.91 1.97 -1.05
C ALA A 204 3.37 2.37 -0.82
N VAL A 205 4.28 1.43 -1.08
CA VAL A 205 5.72 1.64 -0.93
C VAL A 205 6.45 1.04 -2.12
N GLY A 206 7.58 1.64 -2.49
CA GLY A 206 8.44 1.09 -3.51
C GLY A 206 9.72 1.90 -3.69
N GLU A 207 10.65 1.30 -4.40
CA GLU A 207 11.83 1.98 -4.91
C GLU A 207 11.50 2.61 -6.26
N PHE A 208 12.12 3.75 -6.57
CA PHE A 208 12.03 4.36 -7.88
C PHE A 208 13.40 4.81 -8.37
N ALA A 209 13.53 4.87 -9.70
CA ALA A 209 14.63 5.56 -10.36
C ALA A 209 14.12 6.28 -11.61
N ILE A 210 14.52 7.54 -11.76
CA ILE A 210 14.20 8.40 -12.90
C ILE A 210 15.51 8.96 -13.44
N ASP A 211 15.68 8.90 -14.76
CA ASP A 211 16.75 9.58 -15.50
C ASP A 211 16.13 10.25 -16.73
N VAL A 212 16.31 11.56 -16.85
CA VAL A 212 15.95 12.33 -18.04
C VAL A 212 17.22 12.86 -18.70
N LYS A 213 17.73 12.11 -19.67
CA LYS A 213 18.89 12.42 -20.53
C LYS A 213 20.17 12.77 -19.76
N GLY A 214 20.34 12.22 -18.55
CA GLY A 214 21.42 12.58 -17.63
C GLY A 214 21.36 14.03 -17.14
N PHE A 215 20.27 14.76 -17.42
CA PHE A 215 20.05 16.12 -16.94
C PHE A 215 19.45 16.13 -15.55
N PHE A 216 18.39 15.35 -15.37
CA PHE A 216 17.72 15.14 -14.09
C PHE A 216 17.78 13.66 -13.76
N GLN A 217 18.31 13.34 -12.58
CA GLN A 217 18.29 11.98 -12.05
C GLN A 217 17.76 12.02 -10.62
N ALA A 218 16.94 11.05 -10.26
CA ALA A 218 16.48 10.86 -8.89
C ALA A 218 16.23 9.38 -8.61
N SER A 219 16.60 8.89 -7.44
CA SER A 219 16.32 7.52 -7.01
C SER A 219 16.22 7.42 -5.49
N GLY A 220 15.53 6.39 -5.01
CA GLY A 220 15.44 6.00 -3.60
C GLY A 220 14.11 5.34 -3.31
N THR A 221 13.71 5.31 -2.04
CA THR A 221 12.42 4.74 -1.62
C THR A 221 11.40 5.83 -1.39
N LEU A 222 10.14 5.53 -1.71
CA LEU A 222 8.99 6.34 -1.33
C LEU A 222 7.93 5.45 -0.72
N ALA A 223 7.27 5.95 0.31
CA ALA A 223 6.06 5.37 0.87
C ALA A 223 4.99 6.45 1.01
N ILE A 224 3.75 6.08 0.72
CA ILE A 224 2.56 6.89 0.96
C ILE A 224 1.60 6.05 1.79
N GLU A 225 1.04 6.66 2.83
CA GLU A 225 0.11 5.98 3.71
C GLU A 225 -1.05 6.90 4.08
N ARG A 226 -2.25 6.34 4.10
CA ARG A 226 -3.43 6.96 4.68
C ARG A 226 -3.98 6.07 5.77
N ARG A 227 -4.17 6.64 6.95
CA ARG A 227 -4.79 5.97 8.10
C ARG A 227 -5.55 6.95 9.00
N VAL A 228 -6.30 6.41 9.95
CA VAL A 228 -6.80 7.20 11.08
C VAL A 228 -5.74 7.19 12.16
N GLU A 229 -5.44 8.36 12.73
CA GLU A 229 -4.40 8.50 13.74
C GLU A 229 -4.91 9.40 14.88
N THR A 230 -4.42 9.14 16.08
CA THR A 230 -4.67 9.98 17.24
C THR A 230 -3.45 10.85 17.49
N VAL A 231 -3.64 12.17 17.53
CA VAL A 231 -2.55 13.15 17.69
C VAL A 231 -2.84 14.14 18.81
N TYR A 232 -1.79 14.80 19.29
CA TYR A 232 -1.88 15.83 20.33
C TYR A 232 -1.75 17.23 19.72
N VAL A 233 -2.70 18.08 20.05
CA VAL A 233 -2.62 19.52 19.79
C VAL A 233 -1.84 20.16 20.93
N ALA A 234 -0.90 21.06 20.61
CA ALA A 234 -0.10 21.77 21.59
C ALA A 234 -0.90 22.87 22.30
N ASP A 235 -0.53 23.15 23.56
CA ASP A 235 -0.99 24.33 24.27
C ASP A 235 -0.43 25.61 23.63
N LEU A 236 -1.28 26.62 23.45
CA LEU A 236 -0.91 27.84 22.76
C LEU A 236 -0.24 28.81 23.72
N ALA A 237 1.07 29.06 23.55
CA ALA A 237 1.80 30.03 24.37
C ALA A 237 1.21 31.46 24.35
N SER A 238 0.35 31.77 23.37
CA SER A 238 -0.33 33.06 23.23
C SER A 238 -1.59 33.23 24.11
N THR A 239 -2.16 32.15 24.64
CA THR A 239 -3.43 32.11 25.39
C THR A 239 -3.16 31.83 26.88
N VAL A 240 -2.62 32.84 27.57
CA VAL A 240 -2.20 32.71 28.98
C VAL A 240 -3.36 32.27 29.89
N ASN A 241 -3.17 31.16 30.61
CA ASN A 241 -4.13 30.49 31.52
C ASN A 241 -5.30 29.75 30.84
N ILE A 242 -5.21 29.51 29.54
CA ILE A 242 -6.04 28.53 28.85
C ILE A 242 -5.10 27.38 28.46
N ASP A 243 -5.56 26.14 28.63
CA ASP A 243 -4.84 24.95 28.18
C ASP A 243 -5.63 24.40 26.98
N GLU A 244 -5.09 24.59 25.79
CA GLU A 244 -5.68 24.09 24.55
C GLU A 244 -5.19 22.68 24.18
N SER A 245 -4.34 22.07 25.00
CA SER A 245 -3.82 20.73 24.71
C SER A 245 -4.97 19.71 24.68
N ALA A 246 -5.01 18.94 23.60
CA ALA A 246 -6.09 17.99 23.37
C ALA A 246 -5.62 16.83 22.51
N GLU A 247 -6.07 15.64 22.86
CA GLU A 247 -6.00 14.46 22.01
C GLU A 247 -7.16 14.50 21.01
N ILE A 248 -6.85 14.35 19.72
CA ILE A 248 -7.84 14.39 18.65
C ILE A 248 -7.57 13.28 17.62
N GLU A 249 -8.64 12.81 16.97
CA GLU A 249 -8.53 11.91 15.83
C GLU A 249 -8.47 12.67 14.50
N VAL A 250 -7.55 12.25 13.63
CA VAL A 250 -7.35 12.82 12.30
C VAL A 250 -7.45 11.76 11.20
N ASP A 251 -7.92 12.16 10.02
CA ASP A 251 -7.54 11.51 8.77
C ASP A 251 -6.10 11.97 8.44
N LEU A 252 -5.16 11.04 8.50
CA LEU A 252 -3.74 11.29 8.22
C LEU A 252 -3.39 10.80 6.81
N LEU A 253 -2.67 11.62 6.05
CA LEU A 253 -1.96 11.22 4.84
C LEU A 253 -0.47 11.53 5.02
N THR A 254 0.37 10.52 4.94
CA THR A 254 1.82 10.68 5.01
C THR A 254 2.48 10.40 3.66
N LEU A 255 3.59 11.08 3.41
CA LEU A 255 4.53 10.77 2.34
C LEU A 255 5.92 10.76 2.95
N GLY A 256 6.59 9.61 2.92
CA GLY A 256 7.97 9.48 3.36
C GLY A 256 8.88 9.05 2.22
N GLY A 257 10.15 9.38 2.37
CA GLY A 257 11.19 8.88 1.48
C GLY A 257 12.52 8.78 2.19
N ALA A 258 13.32 7.80 1.81
CA ALA A 258 14.63 7.54 2.40
C ALA A 258 15.66 7.17 1.33
N GLY A 259 16.93 7.40 1.66
CA GLY A 259 18.05 7.12 0.76
C GLY A 259 17.92 7.82 -0.59
N LEU A 260 17.30 9.00 -0.61
CA LEU A 260 17.02 9.71 -1.84
C LEU A 260 18.27 10.44 -2.34
N ASP A 261 18.66 10.12 -3.57
CA ASP A 261 19.72 10.80 -4.28
C ASP A 261 19.14 11.53 -5.49
N ALA A 262 19.57 12.76 -5.73
CA ALA A 262 19.18 13.50 -6.92
C ALA A 262 20.33 14.32 -7.50
N PHE A 263 20.30 14.48 -8.81
CA PHE A 263 21.25 15.28 -9.56
C PHE A 263 20.53 16.12 -10.61
N VAL A 264 20.91 17.40 -10.71
CA VAL A 264 20.49 18.30 -11.78
C VAL A 264 21.72 18.93 -12.43
N GLY A 265 21.91 18.71 -13.72
CA GLY A 265 23.12 19.17 -14.41
C GLY A 265 23.29 18.61 -15.83
N SER A 266 24.51 18.51 -16.31
CA SER A 266 24.83 17.80 -17.56
C SER A 266 25.72 16.60 -17.29
N GLY A 267 25.54 15.53 -18.06
CA GLY A 267 26.37 14.33 -17.95
C GLY A 267 26.25 13.62 -16.59
N GLY A 268 25.09 13.70 -15.93
CA GLY A 268 24.84 13.02 -14.67
C GLY A 268 25.17 11.52 -14.74
N GLY A 269 25.72 10.98 -13.65
CA GLY A 269 26.18 9.59 -13.60
C GLY A 269 27.50 9.32 -14.35
N THR A 270 28.14 10.33 -14.92
CA THR A 270 29.44 10.20 -15.61
C THR A 270 30.56 10.96 -14.91
N ALA A 271 31.81 10.65 -15.25
CA ALA A 271 32.98 11.40 -14.77
C ALA A 271 33.03 12.86 -15.26
N ALA A 272 32.22 13.22 -16.25
CA ALA A 272 32.10 14.58 -16.80
C ALA A 272 30.86 15.32 -16.26
N ALA A 273 30.25 14.82 -15.17
CA ALA A 273 29.07 15.44 -14.58
C ALA A 273 29.36 16.88 -14.14
N LEU A 274 28.47 17.80 -14.51
CA LEU A 274 28.51 19.21 -14.13
C LEU A 274 27.12 19.61 -13.61
N GLY A 275 26.99 19.91 -12.31
CA GLY A 275 25.67 20.19 -11.75
C GLY A 275 25.62 20.31 -10.23
N VAL A 276 24.42 20.16 -9.70
CA VAL A 276 24.14 20.08 -8.26
C VAL A 276 23.71 18.66 -7.94
N ALA A 277 24.37 18.03 -6.97
CA ALA A 277 23.98 16.77 -6.39
C ALA A 277 23.48 16.99 -4.97
N ILE A 278 22.42 16.27 -4.60
CA ILE A 278 21.96 16.11 -3.23
C ILE A 278 21.88 14.60 -2.98
N GLY A 279 22.35 14.16 -1.82
CA GLY A 279 22.45 12.74 -1.54
C GLY A 279 22.07 12.38 -0.11
N ASN A 280 21.63 11.13 0.04
CA ASN A 280 21.11 10.59 1.29
C ASN A 280 20.04 11.51 1.91
N VAL A 281 19.03 11.85 1.13
CA VAL A 281 17.86 12.59 1.61
C VAL A 281 16.89 11.63 2.26
N GLU A 282 16.40 12.04 3.43
CA GLU A 282 15.32 11.37 4.14
C GLU A 282 14.28 12.42 4.52
N PHE A 283 13.01 12.12 4.33
CA PHE A 283 11.95 13.03 4.74
C PHE A 283 10.67 12.29 5.13
N GLY A 284 9.87 12.95 5.95
CA GLY A 284 8.50 12.57 6.29
C GLY A 284 7.62 13.81 6.24
N LEU A 285 6.58 13.76 5.42
CA LEU A 285 5.52 14.76 5.31
C LEU A 285 4.25 14.14 5.90
N ALA A 286 3.61 14.87 6.80
CA ALA A 286 2.28 14.53 7.33
C ALA A 286 1.28 15.63 6.95
N LEU A 287 0.12 15.21 6.44
CA LEU A 287 -1.04 16.05 6.17
C LEU A 287 -2.20 15.53 7.01
N LEU A 288 -2.70 16.35 7.92
CA LEU A 288 -3.67 15.95 8.94
C LEU A 288 -4.97 16.73 8.75
N ALA A 289 -6.10 16.02 8.76
CA ALA A 289 -7.43 16.63 8.75
C ALA A 289 -8.25 16.11 9.93
N GLU A 290 -8.79 17.00 10.76
CA GLU A 290 -9.58 16.62 11.94
C GLU A 290 -10.90 15.94 11.53
N ARG A 291 -11.18 14.72 12.02
CA ARG A 291 -12.35 13.93 11.57
C ARG A 291 -13.70 14.53 11.95
N ASN A 292 -13.77 15.22 13.08
CA ASN A 292 -14.99 15.80 13.63
C ASN A 292 -14.91 17.33 13.76
N GLY A 293 -14.01 17.95 13.00
CA GLY A 293 -13.80 19.38 13.02
C GLY A 293 -13.50 19.96 11.65
N THR A 294 -12.85 21.12 11.64
CA THR A 294 -12.53 21.87 10.41
C THR A 294 -11.05 22.20 10.30
N ARG A 295 -10.26 21.75 11.27
CA ARG A 295 -8.83 22.03 11.36
C ARG A 295 -8.05 21.06 10.49
N SER A 296 -6.92 21.55 10.01
CA SER A 296 -5.96 20.80 9.24
C SER A 296 -4.57 21.31 9.51
N TRP A 297 -3.61 20.40 9.52
CA TRP A 297 -2.21 20.70 9.78
C TRP A 297 -1.32 20.03 8.73
N SER A 298 -0.10 20.54 8.63
CA SER A 298 0.97 19.90 7.86
C SER A 298 2.29 19.99 8.62
N SER A 299 3.05 18.91 8.57
CA SER A 299 4.37 18.84 9.20
C SER A 299 5.35 18.18 8.24
N LEU A 300 6.56 18.71 8.13
CA LEU A 300 7.63 18.16 7.32
C LEU A 300 8.92 18.12 8.15
N GLN A 301 9.52 16.95 8.26
CA GLN A 301 10.88 16.79 8.74
C GLN A 301 11.70 16.19 7.61
N ALA A 302 12.83 16.81 7.28
CA ALA A 302 13.70 16.32 6.23
C ALA A 302 15.16 16.55 6.58
N SER A 303 16.02 15.66 6.08
CA SER A 303 17.46 15.82 6.14
C SER A 303 18.12 15.46 4.81
N ALA A 304 19.33 15.97 4.58
CA ALA A 304 20.21 15.55 3.50
C ALA A 304 21.61 15.30 4.06
N GLY A 305 22.20 14.15 3.73
CA GLY A 305 23.58 13.83 4.12
C GLY A 305 24.65 14.52 3.27
N SER A 306 24.28 15.08 2.12
CA SER A 306 25.17 15.93 1.33
C SER A 306 24.42 16.82 0.36
N VAL A 307 24.95 18.03 0.13
CA VAL A 307 24.61 18.88 -1.01
C VAL A 307 25.93 19.38 -1.59
N ALA A 308 26.16 19.20 -2.89
CA ALA A 308 27.42 19.60 -3.51
C ALA A 308 27.28 20.10 -4.96
N LEU A 309 28.14 21.05 -5.34
CA LEU A 309 28.45 21.30 -6.75
C LEU A 309 29.41 20.23 -7.26
N VAL A 310 29.10 19.68 -8.43
CA VAL A 310 29.89 18.64 -9.12
C VAL A 310 30.49 19.23 -10.39
N GLY A 311 31.77 18.94 -10.64
CA GLY A 311 32.44 19.21 -11.92
C GLY A 311 32.83 20.66 -12.21
N ILE A 312 32.79 21.57 -11.22
CA ILE A 312 33.24 22.96 -11.38
C ILE A 312 34.61 23.15 -10.72
N ASP A 313 35.66 23.22 -11.53
CA ASP A 313 37.00 23.54 -11.04
C ASP A 313 37.06 24.97 -10.50
N GLY A 314 37.61 25.12 -9.30
CA GLY A 314 37.82 26.43 -8.66
C GLY A 314 36.59 27.03 -7.96
N LEU A 315 35.45 26.31 -7.91
CA LEU A 315 34.27 26.70 -7.13
C LEU A 315 33.78 25.52 -6.29
N THR A 316 33.70 25.71 -4.98
CA THR A 316 33.17 24.70 -4.05
C THR A 316 31.95 25.25 -3.34
N LEU A 317 30.85 24.53 -3.43
CA LEU A 317 29.68 24.66 -2.56
C LEU A 317 29.41 23.25 -2.06
N ALA A 318 29.48 23.06 -0.74
CA ALA A 318 29.24 21.78 -0.10
C ALA A 318 28.56 22.01 1.25
N ALA A 319 27.62 21.14 1.61
CA ALA A 319 27.08 21.00 2.94
C ALA A 319 27.10 19.52 3.32
N ASP A 320 27.64 19.21 4.50
CA ASP A 320 27.74 17.84 5.03
C ASP A 320 26.43 17.38 5.71
N SER A 321 25.57 18.34 6.08
CA SER A 321 24.21 18.05 6.52
C SER A 321 23.31 19.25 6.26
N LEU A 322 22.07 18.95 5.86
CA LEU A 322 20.97 19.90 5.83
C LEU A 322 19.82 19.29 6.63
N ALA A 323 19.12 20.10 7.42
CA ALA A 323 17.91 19.70 8.11
C ALA A 323 16.82 20.75 7.86
N ILE A 324 15.59 20.30 7.66
CA ILE A 324 14.39 21.11 7.45
C ILE A 324 13.33 20.60 8.42
N ALA A 325 12.68 21.52 9.13
CA ALA A 325 11.60 21.24 10.05
C ALA A 325 10.50 22.28 9.84
N ILE A 326 9.34 21.83 9.39
CA ILE A 326 8.15 22.65 9.17
C ILE A 326 7.03 22.07 10.02
N ASN A 327 6.38 22.91 10.81
CA ASN A 327 5.17 22.54 11.55
C ASN A 327 4.19 23.70 11.42
N THR A 328 3.11 23.50 10.67
CA THR A 328 2.19 24.59 10.32
C THR A 328 1.03 24.67 11.32
N THR A 329 0.58 25.88 11.59
CA THR A 329 -0.63 26.13 12.37
C THR A 329 -1.90 25.83 11.58
N ALA A 330 -2.92 25.29 12.25
CA ALA A 330 -4.29 25.31 11.74
C ALA A 330 -4.87 26.73 11.73
N ALA A 331 -6.09 26.87 11.20
CA ALA A 331 -6.77 28.15 11.03
C ALA A 331 -7.05 28.88 12.37
N ASP A 332 -7.13 28.16 13.47
CA ASP A 332 -7.31 28.68 14.83
C ASP A 332 -5.98 29.00 15.55
N GLY A 333 -4.85 28.79 14.87
CA GLY A 333 -3.52 29.03 15.41
C GLY A 333 -2.88 27.81 16.08
N THR A 334 -3.61 26.72 16.32
CA THR A 334 -3.09 25.51 16.98
C THR A 334 -2.06 24.77 16.13
N VAL A 335 -1.10 24.08 16.76
CA VAL A 335 -0.10 23.22 16.10
C VAL A 335 -0.16 21.80 16.67
N ILE A 336 0.30 20.82 15.89
CA ILE A 336 0.47 19.45 16.39
C ILE A 336 1.76 19.35 17.19
N ASP A 337 1.69 18.71 18.35
CA ASP A 337 2.84 18.39 19.19
C ASP A 337 3.31 16.96 18.92
N HIS A 338 4.24 16.82 17.98
CA HIS A 338 4.85 15.53 17.66
C HIS A 338 5.89 15.12 18.70
N ALA A 339 6.35 16.02 19.58
CA ALA A 339 7.23 15.64 20.68
C ALA A 339 6.48 14.92 21.81
N ALA A 340 5.19 15.23 22.01
CA ALA A 340 4.33 14.53 22.97
C ALA A 340 4.01 13.10 22.53
N ALA A 341 3.80 12.87 21.22
CA ALA A 341 3.66 11.56 20.62
C ALA A 341 4.27 11.57 19.20
N PRO A 342 5.49 11.02 19.04
CA PRO A 342 6.16 10.99 17.75
C PRO A 342 5.33 10.28 16.68
N LEU A 343 5.16 10.94 15.54
CA LEU A 343 4.42 10.37 14.43
C LEU A 343 5.36 9.55 13.55
N GLN A 344 5.10 8.25 13.45
CA GLN A 344 5.85 7.38 12.56
C GLN A 344 5.36 7.55 11.11
N VAL A 345 6.29 7.91 10.22
CA VAL A 345 6.04 8.03 8.78
C VAL A 345 6.82 6.93 8.08
N ALA A 346 6.13 6.02 7.38
CA ALA A 346 6.79 5.02 6.55
C ALA A 346 7.70 5.70 5.50
N THR A 347 8.92 5.19 5.31
CA THR A 347 9.90 5.72 4.35
C THR A 347 10.39 4.68 3.35
N GLY A 348 10.08 3.40 3.56
CA GLY A 348 10.54 2.31 2.72
C GLY A 348 9.93 0.96 3.12
N PRO A 349 10.34 -0.13 2.43
CA PRO A 349 9.87 -1.47 2.73
C PRO A 349 10.35 -1.94 4.13
N ASP A 350 9.87 -3.11 4.56
CA ASP A 350 10.29 -3.79 5.79
C ASP A 350 10.11 -2.99 7.09
N GLY A 351 9.15 -2.06 7.12
CA GLY A 351 8.83 -1.26 8.31
C GLY A 351 9.80 -0.11 8.56
N ALA A 352 10.55 0.34 7.55
CA ALA A 352 11.37 1.56 7.66
C ALA A 352 10.48 2.78 7.91
N VAL A 353 10.78 3.54 8.98
CA VAL A 353 10.03 4.73 9.39
C VAL A 353 10.96 5.88 9.75
N LEU A 354 10.47 7.10 9.57
CA LEU A 354 10.99 8.32 10.16
C LEU A 354 10.00 8.80 11.23
N ASP A 355 10.49 9.02 12.45
CA ASP A 355 9.70 9.65 13.50
C ASP A 355 9.72 11.17 13.31
N LEU A 356 8.55 11.79 13.16
CA LEU A 356 8.40 13.24 13.32
C LEU A 356 8.34 13.52 14.82
N ASP A 357 9.19 14.42 15.31
CA ASP A 357 9.33 14.75 16.74
C ASP A 357 9.31 16.26 17.01
N LEU A 358 8.69 17.02 16.11
CA LEU A 358 8.57 18.47 16.18
C LEU A 358 7.79 18.93 17.42
N ASP A 359 8.46 19.64 18.32
CA ASP A 359 7.90 20.19 19.55
C ASP A 359 6.82 21.25 19.26
N GLY A 360 5.58 20.95 19.62
CA GLY A 360 4.45 21.84 19.44
C GLY A 360 4.55 23.12 20.30
N ALA A 361 5.25 23.08 21.44
CA ALA A 361 5.46 24.25 22.29
C ALA A 361 6.37 25.31 21.64
N ALA A 362 7.17 24.92 20.63
CA ALA A 362 7.92 25.87 19.81
C ALA A 362 7.02 26.69 18.87
N GLY A 363 5.74 26.32 18.73
CA GLY A 363 4.79 26.93 17.82
C GLY A 363 5.08 26.57 16.35
N ALA A 364 4.70 27.46 15.43
CA ALA A 364 4.91 27.22 14.01
C ALA A 364 6.39 27.23 13.64
N LEU A 365 6.83 26.24 12.86
CA LEU A 365 8.18 26.16 12.28
C LEU A 365 8.11 26.32 10.76
N LEU A 366 9.10 26.99 10.17
CA LEU A 366 9.23 27.24 8.72
C LEU A 366 10.58 26.77 8.18
#